data_AF-A0A4U6X1I6-F1
#
_entry.id   AF-A0A4U6X1I6-F1
#
_cell.length_a   1.000
_cell.length_b   1.000
_cell.length_c   1.000
_cell.angle_alpha   90.00
_cell.angle_beta   90.00
_cell.angle_gamma   90.00
#
_symmetry.space_group_name_H-M   'P 1'
#
loop_
_entity.id
_entity.type
_entity.pdbx_description
1 polymer ?
#
loop_
_entity_poly.entity_id
_entity_poly.type
_entity_poly.pdbx_seq_one_letter_code
_entity_poly.pdbx_strand_id
1 'polypeptide(L)'
;MAGENPYGRVRDGVIKLDAPLVRMRVSENKGPTGHDVAFRSEKGSEDFYGMLDVMDRSYEASAEMLEEMGVYALVLAFTYASPLRGEAQEEEEEQSVPAARGLLVTPALDRPGCMRRIGAVVQNADAFAPGELESCRTTVSIV
;
A
#
# COMPACT_ATOMS: atom_id res chain seq x y z
N MET A 1 21.85 -7.52 32.43
CA MET A 1 22.33 -8.85 32.02
C MET A 1 21.58 -9.24 30.75
N ALA A 2 22.29 -9.51 29.65
CA ALA A 2 21.66 -10.02 28.43
C ALA A 2 21.45 -11.53 28.62
N GLY A 3 20.19 -11.97 28.74
CA GLY A 3 19.88 -13.40 28.81
C GLY A 3 20.33 -14.11 27.53
N GLU A 4 20.95 -15.28 27.68
CA GLU A 4 21.29 -16.14 26.55
C GLU A 4 19.99 -16.55 25.85
N ASN A 5 19.91 -16.34 24.54
CA ASN A 5 18.79 -16.82 23.72
C ASN A 5 19.15 -18.22 23.21
N PRO A 6 18.58 -19.30 23.79
CA PRO A 6 18.94 -20.67 23.43
C PRO A 6 18.37 -21.13 22.09
N TYR A 7 17.49 -20.34 21.47
CA TYR A 7 16.78 -20.68 20.23
C TYR A 7 17.44 -20.10 18.97
N GLY A 8 18.59 -19.45 19.13
CA GLY A 8 19.26 -18.72 18.05
C GLY A 8 18.58 -17.37 17.75
N ARG A 9 19.26 -16.53 16.97
CA ARG A 9 18.73 -15.22 16.53
C ARG A 9 18.57 -15.23 15.01
N VAL A 10 17.39 -14.83 14.53
CA VAL A 10 17.21 -14.47 13.13
C VAL A 10 18.07 -13.25 12.86
N ARG A 11 19.07 -13.40 11.98
CA ARG A 11 19.95 -12.31 11.57
C ARG A 11 19.36 -11.49 10.44
N ASP A 12 18.60 -12.15 9.58
CA ASP A 12 18.02 -11.55 8.40
C ASP A 12 16.79 -12.33 7.90
N GLY A 13 15.88 -11.65 7.22
CA GLY A 13 14.71 -12.19 6.56
C GLY A 13 14.33 -11.33 5.35
N VAL A 14 13.80 -11.98 4.31
CA VAL A 14 13.28 -11.31 3.12
C VAL A 14 12.07 -12.08 2.61
N ILE A 15 11.04 -11.36 2.19
CA ILE A 15 9.85 -11.94 1.55
C ILE A 15 9.88 -11.53 0.08
N LYS A 16 9.87 -12.51 -0.83
CA LYS A 16 9.80 -12.26 -2.28
C LYS A 16 8.38 -12.52 -2.77
N LEU A 17 7.81 -11.55 -3.47
CA LEU A 17 6.43 -11.57 -3.95
C LEU A 17 6.40 -11.21 -5.43
N ASP A 18 5.56 -11.88 -6.21
CA ASP A 18 5.24 -11.49 -7.58
C ASP A 18 3.88 -10.78 -7.61
N ALA A 19 3.91 -9.45 -7.67
CA ALA A 19 2.76 -8.61 -7.41
C ALA A 19 2.83 -7.26 -8.15
N PRO A 20 1.69 -6.61 -8.43
CA PRO A 20 1.67 -5.24 -8.95
C PRO A 20 2.36 -4.26 -8.00
N LEU A 21 3.34 -3.52 -8.52
CA LEU A 21 4.02 -2.44 -7.80
C LEU A 21 3.77 -1.12 -8.53
N VAL A 22 2.84 -0.33 -8.00
CA VAL A 22 2.38 0.91 -8.64
C VAL A 22 3.00 2.11 -7.96
N ARG A 23 3.58 3.03 -8.73
CA ARG A 23 4.13 4.29 -8.19
C ARG A 23 2.99 5.19 -7.71
N MET A 24 3.17 5.74 -6.52
CA MET A 24 2.19 6.62 -5.86
C MET A 24 2.73 8.04 -5.78
N ARG A 25 1.85 9.03 -5.97
CA ARG A 25 2.10 10.44 -5.68
C ARG A 25 1.30 10.84 -4.46
N VAL A 26 1.83 11.77 -3.69
CA VAL A 26 1.11 12.44 -2.62
C VAL A 26 0.13 13.42 -3.27
N SER A 27 -1.15 13.28 -2.94
CA SER A 27 -2.18 14.17 -3.45
C SER A 27 -2.26 15.44 -2.62
N GLU A 28 -2.43 16.59 -3.27
CA GLU A 28 -2.71 17.87 -2.60
C GLU A 28 -4.08 17.87 -1.88
N ASN A 29 -4.92 16.87 -2.14
CA ASN A 29 -6.17 16.65 -1.43
C ASN A 29 -5.92 16.17 0.01
N LYS A 30 -6.11 17.07 0.97
CA LYS A 30 -5.87 16.83 2.41
C LYS A 30 -7.00 16.06 3.13
N GLY A 31 -7.90 15.44 2.38
CA GLY A 31 -9.02 14.66 2.91
C GLY A 31 -10.13 15.46 3.60
N PRO A 32 -11.14 14.76 4.14
CA PRO A 32 -12.36 15.40 4.66
C PRO A 32 -12.10 16.21 5.93
N THR A 33 -11.06 15.84 6.68
CA THR A 33 -10.61 16.50 7.92
C THR A 33 -9.56 17.58 7.63
N GLY A 34 -9.07 17.69 6.38
CA GLY A 34 -8.05 18.66 5.99
C GLY A 34 -6.63 18.35 6.48
N HIS A 35 -6.43 17.18 7.10
CA HIS A 35 -5.15 16.79 7.67
C HIS A 35 -4.60 15.50 7.08
N ASP A 36 -5.41 14.61 6.52
CA ASP A 36 -4.93 13.28 6.15
C ASP A 36 -4.16 13.28 4.81
N VAL A 37 -3.00 12.63 4.78
CA VAL A 37 -2.26 12.33 3.55
C VAL A 37 -3.09 11.40 2.67
N ALA A 38 -3.39 11.87 1.46
CA ALA A 38 -3.93 11.04 0.39
C ALA A 38 -2.86 10.73 -0.67
N PHE A 39 -3.03 9.60 -1.34
CA PHE A 39 -2.18 9.14 -2.42
C PHE A 39 -3.00 8.93 -3.69
N ARG A 40 -2.36 9.10 -4.84
CA ARG A 40 -2.92 8.78 -6.16
C ARG A 40 -1.92 7.97 -6.97
N SER A 41 -2.35 6.93 -7.68
CA SER A 41 -1.42 6.26 -8.61
C SER A 41 -1.05 7.22 -9.73
N GLU A 42 0.15 7.10 -10.31
CA GLU A 42 0.61 8.07 -11.31
C GLU A 42 -0.32 8.20 -12.52
N LYS A 43 -1.00 7.12 -12.88
CA LYS A 43 -1.93 7.07 -14.01
C LYS A 43 -3.40 7.09 -13.58
N GLY A 44 -3.69 6.96 -12.28
CA GLY A 44 -5.04 6.87 -11.73
C GLY A 44 -5.71 8.24 -11.60
N SER A 45 -7.03 8.22 -11.42
CA SER A 45 -7.86 9.43 -11.32
C SER A 45 -8.32 9.73 -9.90
N GLU A 46 -8.23 8.77 -8.98
CA GLU A 46 -8.80 8.88 -7.64
C GLU A 46 -7.75 8.94 -6.54
N ASP A 47 -7.99 9.80 -5.57
CA ASP A 47 -7.21 9.86 -4.33
C ASP A 47 -7.70 8.82 -3.34
N PHE A 48 -6.79 8.26 -2.56
CA PHE A 48 -7.13 7.40 -1.45
C PHE A 48 -6.22 7.62 -0.25
N TYR A 49 -6.78 7.41 0.93
CA TYR A 49 -6.08 7.66 2.20
C TYR A 49 -5.19 6.48 2.56
N GLY A 50 -3.90 6.75 2.70
CA GLY A 50 -2.94 5.74 3.13
C GLY A 50 -3.02 5.52 4.64
N MET A 51 -3.06 4.26 5.06
CA MET A 51 -2.92 3.91 6.48
C MET A 51 -1.44 3.81 6.81
N LEU A 52 -0.82 4.94 7.15
CA LEU A 52 0.60 4.97 7.54
C LEU A 52 0.79 4.30 8.91
N ASP A 53 1.87 3.52 9.05
CA ASP A 53 2.14 2.70 10.23
C ASP A 53 2.61 3.55 11.42
N VAL A 54 3.66 4.37 11.21
CA VAL A 54 4.34 5.14 12.27
C VAL A 54 4.43 6.63 11.96
N MET A 55 4.30 7.00 10.68
CA MET A 55 4.40 8.41 10.26
C MET A 55 3.15 9.19 10.66
N ASP A 56 3.33 10.49 10.88
CA ASP A 56 2.21 11.40 11.08
C ASP A 56 1.33 11.38 9.82
N ARG A 57 0.02 11.28 10.02
CA ARG A 57 -0.96 11.29 8.93
C ARG A 57 -1.24 12.70 8.44
N SER A 58 -0.78 13.73 9.17
CA SER A 58 -0.81 15.13 8.79
C SER A 58 -0.05 15.36 7.48
N TYR A 59 -0.76 15.86 6.46
CA TYR A 59 -0.17 16.28 5.19
C TYR A 59 1.01 17.23 5.39
N GLU A 60 0.83 18.24 6.24
CA GLU A 60 1.84 19.28 6.48
C GLU A 60 3.09 18.73 7.17
N ALA A 61 2.96 17.64 7.91
CA ALA A 61 4.09 17.00 8.59
C ALA A 61 4.85 16.03 7.68
N SER A 62 4.16 15.38 6.73
CA SER A 62 4.68 14.18 6.06
C SER A 62 4.77 14.26 4.53
N ALA A 63 4.08 15.20 3.87
CA ALA A 63 3.94 15.18 2.40
C ALA A 63 5.28 15.29 1.66
N GLU A 64 6.12 16.26 2.02
CA GLU A 64 7.43 16.46 1.38
C GLU A 64 8.32 15.21 1.52
N MET A 65 8.43 14.69 2.74
CA MET A 65 9.18 13.47 3.02
C MET A 65 8.65 12.26 2.23
N LEU A 66 7.33 12.10 2.15
CA LEU A 66 6.71 10.98 1.41
C LEU A 66 6.96 11.08 -0.10
N GLU A 67 6.98 12.29 -0.67
CA GLU A 67 7.37 12.48 -2.07
C GLU A 67 8.82 12.07 -2.32
N GLU A 68 9.74 12.53 -1.48
CA GLU A 68 11.18 12.22 -1.58
C GLU A 68 11.47 10.73 -1.41
N MET A 69 10.77 10.05 -0.51
CA MET A 69 10.96 8.63 -0.21
C MET A 69 10.60 7.72 -1.38
N GLY A 70 9.81 8.19 -2.35
CA GLY A 70 9.35 7.34 -3.43
C GLY A 70 8.40 6.24 -2.94
N VAL A 71 7.16 6.59 -2.66
CA VAL A 71 6.11 5.65 -2.25
C VAL A 71 5.55 4.84 -3.43
N TYR A 72 5.30 3.56 -3.19
CA TYR A 72 4.64 2.63 -4.09
C TYR A 72 3.52 1.88 -3.35
N ALA A 73 2.46 1.52 -4.07
CA ALA A 73 1.46 0.57 -3.63
C ALA A 73 1.83 -0.83 -4.16
N LEU A 74 2.08 -1.75 -3.23
CA LEU A 74 2.28 -3.17 -3.53
C LEU A 74 0.95 -3.91 -3.31
N VAL A 75 0.28 -4.29 -4.40
CA VAL A 75 -1.05 -4.94 -4.34
C VAL A 75 -0.88 -6.43 -4.10
N LEU A 76 -1.46 -6.95 -3.02
CA LEU A 76 -1.28 -8.33 -2.57
C LEU A 76 -2.48 -9.23 -2.88
N ALA A 77 -3.69 -8.66 -2.84
CA ALA A 77 -4.91 -9.42 -3.02
C ALA A 77 -6.04 -8.53 -3.55
N PHE A 78 -7.02 -9.18 -4.19
CA PHE A 78 -8.30 -8.59 -4.53
C PHE A 78 -9.37 -9.26 -3.66
N THR A 79 -10.16 -8.46 -2.96
CA THR A 79 -11.30 -8.94 -2.18
C THR A 79 -12.58 -8.49 -2.83
N TYR A 80 -13.45 -9.45 -3.13
CA TYR A 80 -14.81 -9.25 -3.58
C TYR A 80 -15.70 -9.41 -2.33
N ALA A 81 -16.68 -8.52 -2.16
CA ALA A 81 -17.42 -8.26 -0.92
C ALA A 81 -16.69 -7.39 0.14
N SER A 82 -17.42 -6.41 0.66
CA SER A 82 -17.02 -5.61 1.82
C SER A 82 -17.35 -6.39 3.09
N PRO A 83 -16.43 -6.56 4.06
CA PRO A 83 -16.75 -7.17 5.36
C PRO A 83 -17.76 -6.35 6.19
N LEU A 84 -18.16 -5.16 5.71
CA LEU A 84 -19.20 -4.31 6.32
C LEU A 84 -20.58 -4.48 5.66
N ARG A 85 -20.70 -5.19 4.54
CA ARG A 85 -21.99 -5.54 3.93
C ARG A 85 -22.41 -6.89 4.47
N GLY A 86 -23.42 -6.90 5.34
CA GLY A 86 -24.03 -8.14 5.83
C GLY A 86 -24.61 -8.98 4.69
N GLU A 87 -24.97 -10.22 5.03
CA GLU A 87 -25.42 -11.37 4.21
C GLU A 87 -26.63 -11.11 3.27
N ALA A 88 -27.05 -9.86 3.04
CA ALA A 88 -28.31 -9.52 2.38
C ALA A 88 -28.21 -9.14 0.89
N GLN A 89 -27.05 -9.28 0.24
CA GLN A 89 -26.87 -8.89 -1.17
C GLN A 89 -26.00 -9.88 -1.98
N GLU A 90 -26.20 -11.18 -1.78
CA GLU A 90 -25.58 -12.24 -2.61
C GLU A 90 -26.14 -12.28 -4.05
N GLU A 91 -27.22 -11.53 -4.35
CA GLU A 91 -27.88 -11.57 -5.67
C GLU A 91 -27.36 -10.52 -6.69
N GLU A 92 -26.48 -9.60 -6.30
CA GLU A 92 -25.86 -8.58 -7.20
C GLU A 92 -24.38 -8.89 -7.51
N GLU A 93 -23.97 -10.16 -7.43
CA GLU A 93 -22.57 -10.57 -7.47
C GLU A 93 -21.87 -10.44 -8.85
N GLU A 94 -22.60 -10.26 -9.94
CA GLU A 94 -21.98 -10.30 -11.28
C GLU A 94 -21.13 -9.07 -11.66
N GLN A 95 -21.16 -7.96 -10.89
CA GLN A 95 -20.45 -6.71 -11.27
C GLN A 95 -19.80 -5.92 -10.12
N SER A 96 -19.47 -6.56 -8.99
CA SER A 96 -18.77 -5.83 -7.92
C SER A 96 -17.30 -5.57 -8.29
N VAL A 97 -16.90 -4.30 -8.35
CA VAL A 97 -15.49 -3.92 -8.52
C VAL A 97 -14.69 -4.42 -7.31
N PRO A 98 -13.61 -5.21 -7.51
CA PRO A 98 -12.84 -5.73 -6.40
C PRO A 98 -12.12 -4.62 -5.65
N ALA A 99 -12.00 -4.78 -4.33
CA ALA A 99 -11.09 -3.97 -3.53
C ALA A 99 -9.68 -4.57 -3.57
N ALA A 100 -8.72 -3.82 -4.11
CA ALA A 100 -7.29 -4.08 -4.00
C ALA A 100 -6.83 -3.85 -2.55
N ARG A 101 -6.18 -4.87 -1.98
CA ARG A 101 -5.55 -4.85 -0.66
C ARG A 101 -4.04 -4.87 -0.86
N GLY A 102 -3.34 -3.96 -0.21
CA GLY A 102 -1.91 -3.83 -0.41
C GLY A 102 -1.15 -3.15 0.72
N LEU A 103 0.14 -3.00 0.48
CA LEU A 103 1.07 -2.28 1.35
C LEU A 103 1.51 -1.00 0.67
N LEU A 104 1.69 0.06 1.46
CA LEU A 104 2.50 1.20 1.04
C LEU A 104 3.95 0.89 1.38
N VAL A 105 4.81 0.99 0.37
CA VAL A 105 6.23 0.63 0.47
C VAL A 105 7.13 1.69 -0.15
N THR A 106 8.38 1.74 0.28
CA THR A 106 9.43 2.64 -0.21
C THR A 106 10.72 1.83 -0.42
N PRO A 107 11.64 2.23 -1.33
CA PRO A 107 12.96 1.62 -1.39
C PRO A 107 13.70 1.63 -0.04
N ALA A 108 14.24 0.47 0.36
CA ALA A 108 15.05 0.36 1.57
C ALA A 108 16.47 0.86 1.30
N LEU A 109 16.82 2.05 1.81
CA LEU A 109 18.13 2.68 1.58
C LEU A 109 19.32 1.83 2.07
N ASP A 110 19.12 1.06 3.13
CA ASP A 110 20.09 0.16 3.74
C ASP A 110 20.18 -1.21 3.04
N ARG A 111 19.26 -1.51 2.12
CA ARG A 111 19.18 -2.80 1.40
C ARG A 111 18.77 -2.60 -0.06
N PRO A 112 19.73 -2.32 -0.96
CA PRO A 112 19.46 -2.08 -2.36
C PRO A 112 18.62 -3.19 -3.01
N GLY A 113 17.59 -2.80 -3.76
CA GLY A 113 16.67 -3.73 -4.43
C GLY A 113 15.57 -4.31 -3.53
N CYS A 114 15.53 -3.94 -2.24
CA CYS A 114 14.42 -4.28 -1.35
C CYS A 114 13.52 -3.07 -1.09
N MET A 115 12.28 -3.35 -0.72
CA MET A 115 11.29 -2.36 -0.31
C MET A 115 11.00 -2.53 1.18
N ARG A 116 10.74 -1.42 1.86
CA ARG A 116 10.31 -1.36 3.27
C ARG A 116 8.86 -0.94 3.33
N ARG A 117 8.07 -1.60 4.17
CA ARG A 117 6.69 -1.22 4.46
C ARG A 117 6.65 0.07 5.28
N ILE A 118 5.75 0.97 4.91
CA ILE A 118 5.45 2.22 5.64
C ILE A 118 3.96 2.37 5.95
N GLY A 119 3.11 1.49 5.43
CA GLY A 119 1.68 1.50 5.68
C GLY A 119 0.92 0.45 4.91
N ALA A 120 -0.40 0.58 4.91
CA ALA A 120 -1.33 -0.26 4.18
C ALA A 120 -2.25 0.58 3.28
N VAL A 121 -2.76 -0.06 2.22
CA VAL A 121 -3.69 0.53 1.27
C VAL A 121 -4.86 -0.42 1.03
N VAL A 122 -6.06 0.14 0.96
CA VAL A 122 -7.29 -0.52 0.53
C VAL A 122 -7.98 0.44 -0.42
N GLN A 123 -8.23 0.00 -1.65
CA GLN A 123 -8.92 0.82 -2.64
C GLN A 123 -9.56 -0.06 -3.71
N ASN A 124 -10.62 0.42 -4.37
CA ASN A 124 -11.19 -0.25 -5.53
C ASN A 124 -10.14 -0.40 -6.65
N ALA A 125 -10.16 -1.52 -7.36
CA ALA A 125 -9.17 -1.82 -8.38
C ALA A 125 -9.23 -0.85 -9.59
N ASP A 126 -10.38 -0.25 -9.86
CA ASP A 126 -10.62 0.73 -10.92
C ASP A 126 -10.10 2.15 -10.61
N ALA A 127 -9.75 2.43 -9.36
CA ALA A 127 -9.06 3.67 -8.98
C ALA A 127 -7.62 3.73 -9.54
N PHE A 128 -7.04 2.55 -9.81
CA PHE A 128 -5.82 2.43 -10.59
C PHE A 128 -6.15 2.55 -12.07
N ALA A 129 -5.21 3.03 -12.88
CA ALA A 129 -5.51 3.20 -14.31
C ALA A 129 -5.81 1.85 -14.98
N PRO A 130 -6.65 1.81 -16.03
CA PRO A 130 -6.94 0.58 -16.75
C PRO A 130 -5.66 -0.14 -17.20
N GLY A 131 -5.49 -1.41 -16.82
CA GLY A 131 -4.31 -2.22 -17.16
C GLY A 131 -3.06 -1.92 -16.35
N GLU A 132 -3.09 -0.96 -15.42
CA GLU A 132 -1.92 -0.56 -14.61
C GLU A 132 -1.45 -1.71 -13.72
N LEU A 133 -2.39 -2.38 -13.04
CA LEU A 133 -2.09 -3.48 -12.12
C LEU A 133 -1.45 -4.67 -12.84
N GLU A 134 -1.90 -4.99 -14.05
CA GLU A 134 -1.33 -6.06 -14.88
C GLU A 134 0.05 -5.67 -15.42
N SER A 135 0.19 -4.43 -15.91
CA SER A 135 1.43 -3.95 -16.55
C SER A 135 2.57 -3.71 -15.56
N CYS A 136 2.26 -3.41 -14.30
CA CYS A 136 3.22 -3.11 -13.25
C CYS A 136 3.58 -4.33 -12.38
N ARG A 137 3.18 -5.54 -12.79
CA ARG A 137 3.51 -6.76 -12.05
C ARG A 137 5.01 -7.06 -12.12
N THR A 138 5.63 -7.23 -10.96
CA THR A 138 7.06 -7.45 -10.83
C THR A 138 7.40 -8.27 -9.59
N THR A 139 8.61 -8.83 -9.56
CA THR A 139 9.13 -9.48 -8.35
C THR A 139 9.68 -8.44 -7.39
N VAL A 140 9.05 -8.33 -6.22
CA VAL A 140 9.38 -7.38 -5.16
C VAL A 140 9.95 -8.13 -3.96
N SER A 141 11.06 -7.63 -3.42
CA SER A 141 11.63 -8.13 -2.16
C SER A 141 11.27 -7.17 -1.02
N ILE A 142 10.59 -7.65 0.02
CA ILE A 142 10.26 -6.86 1.22
C ILE A 142 11.17 -7.28 2.36
N VAL A 143 11.64 -6.28 3.10
CA VAL A 143 12.48 -6.40 4.31
C VAL A 143 11.87 -5.70 5.50
#